data_AF-E3LQQ5-F1
#
_entry.id   AF-E3LQQ5-F1
#
_cell.length_a   1.000
_cell.length_b   1.000
_cell.length_c   1.000
_cell.angle_alpha   90.00
_cell.angle_beta   90.00
_cell.angle_gamma   90.00
#
_symmetry.space_group_name_H-M   'P 1'
#
loop_
_entity.id
_entity.type
_entity.pdbx_description
1 polymer ?
#
loop_
_entity_poly.entity_id
_entity_poly.type
_entity_poly.pdbx_seq_one_letter_code
_entity_poly.pdbx_strand_id
1 'polypeptide(L)'
;MCVASVSSGCNTHHEALLAVRDERPIIFEIQNIPPSFMMRVHEKSETALATRPDNFEGLENEVIKGEVSMAQLANLKIIANNLNACSEPGDLDLLIRHIVTGGQVVVESCEKEYCRQFLLAISNLLPIGCIKLATYKEQYLPEYSSRFNLIGGPHNMDIPLEVSDVIVFRVSPRDLSVVETEKMSLTNCVIEVRRRPENDGSSGPLPQIVKRYRDLLLDADVKDTILETVLRTTREGWMHKAKICFQMKHQLPGPEIFKYITGCGVEDRQVVMYWTAGLSDAYKQHVLSTIQQTRNTASGSFSATTR
;
A
#
# COMPACT_ATOMS: atom_id res chain seq x y z
N MET A 1 35.19 -60.31 47.71
CA MET A 1 33.96 -59.49 47.80
C MET A 1 33.15 -59.71 46.53
N CYS A 2 31.90 -60.11 46.73
CA CYS A 2 30.71 -60.32 45.88
C CYS A 2 30.79 -60.47 44.34
N VAL A 3 29.90 -61.37 43.90
CA VAL A 3 29.57 -61.89 42.57
C VAL A 3 28.34 -61.16 41.99
N ALA A 4 28.09 -61.33 40.67
CA ALA A 4 26.84 -61.13 39.90
C ALA A 4 26.53 -59.69 39.43
N SER A 5 25.83 -59.42 38.32
CA SER A 5 25.37 -60.16 37.13
C SER A 5 24.71 -59.13 36.18
N VAL A 6 24.54 -59.51 34.92
CA VAL A 6 23.87 -58.76 33.83
C VAL A 6 22.37 -58.53 34.11
N SER A 7 21.84 -57.35 33.77
CA SER A 7 20.45 -57.20 33.32
C SER A 7 20.29 -56.11 32.26
N SER A 8 19.76 -56.55 31.12
CA SER A 8 19.18 -55.84 30.00
C SER A 8 18.27 -54.66 30.40
N GLY A 9 18.36 -53.55 29.65
CA GLY A 9 17.42 -52.43 29.73
C GLY A 9 17.62 -51.47 28.56
N CYS A 10 16.84 -51.68 27.50
CA CYS A 10 16.68 -50.81 26.34
C CYS A 10 16.45 -49.34 26.73
N ASN A 11 17.09 -48.40 26.03
CA ASN A 11 16.55 -47.05 25.78
C ASN A 11 17.23 -46.41 24.57
N THR A 12 16.87 -46.91 23.39
CA THR A 12 16.98 -46.19 22.12
C THR A 12 15.96 -45.05 22.08
N HIS A 13 16.23 -43.92 22.75
CA HIS A 13 15.39 -42.71 22.66
C HIS A 13 16.18 -41.42 22.95
N HIS A 14 17.29 -41.18 22.24
CA HIS A 14 17.95 -39.87 22.33
C HIS A 14 18.50 -39.29 21.01
N GLU A 15 18.16 -39.87 19.85
CA GLU A 15 18.65 -39.42 18.54
C GLU A 15 17.62 -38.70 17.64
N ALA A 16 16.45 -38.29 18.14
CA ALA A 16 15.35 -37.84 17.24
C ALA A 16 14.68 -36.49 17.57
N LEU A 17 15.37 -35.51 18.18
CA LEU A 17 14.74 -34.23 18.55
C LEU A 17 15.45 -32.94 18.09
N LEU A 18 16.44 -33.02 17.19
CA LEU A 18 17.07 -31.82 16.60
C LEU A 18 17.15 -31.87 15.06
N ALA A 19 16.19 -32.52 14.41
CA ALA A 19 15.87 -32.21 13.03
C ALA A 19 14.96 -30.97 13.02
N VAL A 20 15.54 -29.78 13.17
CA VAL A 20 14.89 -28.57 12.67
C VAL A 20 14.74 -28.81 11.18
N ARG A 21 13.52 -29.15 10.77
CA ARG A 21 13.18 -29.29 9.36
C ARG A 21 13.52 -27.95 8.70
N ASP A 22 14.56 -27.93 7.88
CA ASP A 22 14.79 -26.94 6.83
C ASP A 22 13.65 -27.06 5.78
N GLU A 23 12.40 -26.91 6.23
CA GLU A 23 11.26 -26.73 5.35
C GLU A 23 11.43 -25.33 4.74
N ARG A 24 12.13 -25.28 3.61
CA ARG A 24 12.19 -24.08 2.77
C ARG A 24 10.76 -23.58 2.54
N PRO A 25 10.48 -22.28 2.71
CA PRO A 25 9.14 -21.77 2.53
C PRO A 25 8.68 -22.06 1.10
N ILE A 26 7.41 -22.43 0.98
CA ILE A 26 6.80 -22.75 -0.30
C ILE A 26 6.64 -21.42 -1.04
N ILE A 27 7.44 -21.24 -2.09
CA ILE A 27 7.31 -20.17 -3.08
C ILE A 27 6.66 -20.78 -4.30
N PHE A 28 5.53 -20.23 -4.73
CA PHE A 28 4.88 -20.64 -5.96
C PHE A 28 4.73 -19.42 -6.86
N GLU A 29 4.92 -19.65 -8.16
CA GLU A 29 4.80 -18.62 -9.18
C GLU A 29 3.31 -18.32 -9.35
N ILE A 30 2.85 -17.23 -8.73
CA ILE A 30 1.45 -16.82 -8.85
C ILE A 30 1.32 -16.13 -10.20
N GLN A 31 0.97 -16.91 -11.24
CA GLN A 31 0.48 -16.37 -12.49
C GLN A 31 -0.63 -15.38 -12.15
N ASN A 32 -0.57 -14.20 -12.77
CA ASN A 32 -1.64 -13.22 -12.67
C ASN A 32 -2.97 -13.95 -12.84
N ILE A 33 -3.83 -13.89 -11.81
CA ILE A 33 -5.17 -14.47 -11.86
C ILE A 33 -5.77 -14.01 -13.21
N PRO A 34 -6.09 -14.93 -14.13
CA PRO A 34 -6.48 -14.53 -15.46
C PRO A 34 -7.73 -13.64 -15.38
N PRO A 35 -7.88 -12.61 -16.24
CA PRO A 35 -9.05 -11.74 -16.24
C PRO A 35 -10.37 -12.53 -16.29
N SER A 36 -10.36 -13.73 -16.89
CA SER A 36 -11.49 -14.65 -16.97
C SER A 36 -11.96 -15.22 -15.63
N PHE A 37 -11.11 -15.22 -14.59
CA PHE A 37 -11.52 -15.60 -13.24
C PHE A 37 -12.29 -14.46 -12.56
N MET A 38 -11.90 -13.19 -12.79
CA MET A 38 -12.69 -12.03 -12.36
C MET A 38 -14.02 -11.92 -13.11
N MET A 39 -14.04 -12.31 -14.39
CA MET A 39 -15.26 -12.33 -15.22
C MET A 39 -16.26 -13.42 -14.78
N ARG A 40 -15.78 -14.57 -14.29
CA ARG A 40 -16.64 -15.65 -13.77
C ARG A 40 -17.33 -15.31 -12.44
N VAL A 41 -16.76 -14.39 -11.66
CA VAL A 41 -17.41 -13.82 -10.46
C VAL A 41 -18.48 -12.78 -10.85
N HIS A 42 -18.41 -12.19 -12.05
CA HIS A 42 -19.42 -11.26 -12.56
C HIS A 42 -20.69 -11.94 -13.10
N GLU A 43 -20.62 -13.19 -13.58
CA GLU A 43 -21.79 -13.89 -14.16
C GLU A 43 -22.66 -14.62 -13.13
N LYS A 44 -22.13 -14.97 -11.97
CA LYS A 44 -22.93 -15.52 -10.87
C LYS A 44 -23.30 -14.40 -9.92
N SER A 45 -24.56 -13.97 -10.04
CA SER A 45 -25.29 -13.18 -9.04
C SER A 45 -25.33 -13.93 -7.69
N GLU A 46 -24.22 -13.94 -6.98
CA GLU A 46 -24.15 -14.20 -5.56
C GLU A 46 -23.49 -12.99 -4.92
N THR A 47 -24.26 -12.34 -4.07
CA THR A 47 -23.87 -11.32 -3.11
C THR A 47 -22.72 -11.84 -2.24
N ALA A 48 -21.51 -11.87 -2.77
CA ALA A 48 -20.30 -12.02 -1.99
C ALA A 48 -20.20 -10.78 -1.09
N LEU A 49 -20.42 -10.97 0.21
CA LEU A 49 -20.21 -9.97 1.23
C LEU A 49 -18.72 -9.57 1.26
N ALA A 50 -18.31 -8.69 0.36
CA ALA A 50 -17.44 -7.60 0.77
C ALA A 50 -18.19 -6.87 1.88
N THR A 51 -17.54 -6.61 3.01
CA THR A 51 -18.09 -5.83 4.11
C THR A 51 -18.86 -4.65 3.53
N ARG A 52 -20.20 -4.68 3.73
CA ARG A 52 -21.12 -3.73 3.13
C ARG A 52 -20.60 -2.31 3.42
N PRO A 53 -20.27 -1.49 2.40
CA PRO A 53 -20.29 -0.06 2.61
C PRO A 53 -21.76 0.27 2.82
N ASP A 54 -22.11 0.71 4.03
CA ASP A 54 -23.40 1.32 4.30
C ASP A 54 -23.69 2.33 3.18
N ASN A 55 -24.89 2.23 2.58
CA ASN A 55 -25.42 3.00 1.44
C ASN A 55 -24.93 4.47 1.34
N PHE A 56 -23.69 4.70 0.90
CA PHE A 56 -23.10 6.02 0.77
C PHE A 56 -22.11 6.03 -0.40
N GLU A 57 -22.48 6.76 -1.45
CA GLU A 57 -21.63 7.24 -2.56
C GLU A 57 -20.93 6.15 -3.41
N GLY A 58 -21.73 5.33 -4.09
CA GLY A 58 -21.27 4.38 -5.12
C GLY A 58 -20.64 4.97 -6.39
N LEU A 59 -20.41 6.28 -6.47
CA LEU A 59 -19.80 6.95 -7.63
C LEU A 59 -18.27 7.13 -7.50
N GLU A 60 -17.73 7.29 -6.30
CA GLU A 60 -16.31 7.65 -6.13
C GLU A 60 -15.35 6.48 -6.43
N ASN A 61 -15.78 5.24 -6.17
CA ASN A 61 -14.99 4.05 -6.48
C ASN A 61 -14.96 3.71 -7.98
N GLU A 62 -15.87 4.25 -8.80
CA GLU A 62 -15.79 4.10 -10.26
C GLU A 62 -14.74 5.04 -10.88
N VAL A 63 -14.52 6.22 -10.29
CA VAL A 63 -13.55 7.22 -10.77
C VAL A 63 -12.11 6.69 -10.73
N ILE A 64 -11.78 5.82 -9.76
CA ILE A 64 -10.44 5.21 -9.63
C ILE A 64 -10.28 3.98 -10.55
N LYS A 65 -11.38 3.41 -11.07
CA LYS A 65 -11.34 2.26 -11.99
C LYS A 65 -11.11 2.65 -13.46
N GLY A 66 -11.09 3.94 -13.77
CA GLY A 66 -10.84 4.47 -15.12
C GLY A 66 -9.35 4.54 -15.48
N GLU A 67 -9.06 4.72 -16.77
CA GLU A 67 -7.72 5.05 -17.26
C GLU A 67 -7.17 6.28 -16.52
N VAL A 68 -5.88 6.23 -16.15
CA VAL A 68 -5.20 7.38 -15.55
C VAL A 68 -5.27 8.55 -16.52
N SER A 69 -5.98 9.61 -16.14
CA SER A 69 -6.08 10.79 -17.00
C SER A 69 -4.74 11.50 -17.06
N MET A 70 -4.34 11.94 -18.25
CA MET A 70 -3.15 12.79 -18.46
C MET A 70 -3.16 14.03 -17.56
N ALA A 71 -4.35 14.56 -17.23
CA ALA A 71 -4.50 15.68 -16.31
C ALA A 71 -4.02 15.34 -14.89
N GLN A 72 -4.24 14.11 -14.41
CA GLN A 72 -3.78 13.67 -13.09
C GLN A 72 -2.25 13.59 -13.04
N LEU A 73 -1.61 13.13 -14.13
CA LEU A 73 -0.15 13.04 -14.22
C LEU A 73 0.51 14.42 -14.30
N ALA A 74 -0.07 15.33 -15.08
CA ALA A 74 0.36 16.73 -15.12
C ALA A 74 0.22 17.39 -13.74
N ASN A 75 -0.92 17.20 -13.08
CA ASN A 75 -1.17 17.68 -11.72
C ASN A 75 -0.16 17.10 -10.71
N LEU A 76 0.20 15.83 -10.84
CA LEU A 76 1.19 15.19 -9.96
C LEU A 76 2.57 15.85 -10.07
N LYS A 77 3.01 16.19 -11.29
CA LYS A 77 4.26 16.96 -11.50
C LYS A 77 4.16 18.38 -10.97
N ILE A 78 3.01 19.04 -11.13
CA ILE A 78 2.80 20.39 -10.59
C ILE A 78 2.94 20.37 -9.07
N ILE A 79 2.31 19.41 -8.40
CA ILE A 79 2.41 19.21 -6.94
C ILE A 79 3.87 18.97 -6.56
N ALA A 80 4.57 18.07 -7.25
CA ALA A 80 5.96 17.76 -6.96
C ALA A 80 6.88 18.96 -7.09
N ASN A 81 6.75 19.74 -8.16
CA ASN A 81 7.54 20.95 -8.38
C ASN A 81 7.23 22.03 -7.34
N ASN A 82 5.96 22.20 -6.95
CA ASN A 82 5.57 23.18 -5.95
C ASN A 82 6.19 22.86 -4.58
N LEU A 83 6.07 21.60 -4.14
CA LEU A 83 6.64 21.14 -2.87
C LEU A 83 8.17 21.14 -2.86
N ASN A 84 8.81 20.99 -4.02
CA ASN A 84 10.27 21.05 -4.13
C ASN A 84 10.80 22.49 -4.20
N ALA A 85 10.03 23.45 -4.76
CA ALA A 85 10.51 24.81 -5.01
C ALA A 85 10.04 25.85 -3.98
N CYS A 86 8.82 25.71 -3.45
CA CYS A 86 8.16 26.73 -2.63
C CYS A 86 7.98 26.32 -1.15
N SER A 87 8.11 25.03 -0.84
CA SER A 87 7.93 24.52 0.53
C SER A 87 9.28 24.27 1.21
N GLU A 88 9.27 23.76 2.44
CA GLU A 88 10.52 23.45 3.13
C GLU A 88 11.27 22.31 2.44
N PRO A 89 12.61 22.29 2.49
CA PRO A 89 13.39 21.19 1.94
C PRO A 89 12.93 19.84 2.48
N GLY A 90 12.52 18.95 1.58
CA GLY A 90 12.06 17.59 1.93
C GLY A 90 10.54 17.42 2.01
N ASP A 91 9.72 18.45 1.81
CA ASP A 91 8.25 18.31 1.85
C ASP A 91 7.72 17.37 0.74
N LEU A 92 8.38 17.32 -0.43
CA LEU A 92 8.07 16.33 -1.46
C LEU A 92 8.37 14.90 -0.99
N ASP A 93 9.54 14.68 -0.40
CA ASP A 93 9.94 13.36 0.11
C ASP A 93 9.03 12.91 1.25
N LEU A 94 8.62 13.87 2.10
CA LEU A 94 7.66 13.66 3.17
C LEU A 94 6.29 13.24 2.63
N LEU A 95 5.74 13.98 1.65
CA LEU A 95 4.47 13.61 1.00
C LEU A 95 4.54 12.19 0.43
N ILE A 96 5.55 11.93 -0.41
CA ILE A 96 5.66 10.64 -1.10
C ILE A 96 5.82 9.53 -0.07
N ARG A 97 6.72 9.68 0.91
CA ARG A 97 6.93 8.70 1.99
C ARG A 97 5.63 8.42 2.72
N HIS A 98 4.98 9.46 3.21
CA HIS A 98 3.77 9.35 4.03
C HIS A 98 2.67 8.60 3.28
N ILE A 99 2.47 8.88 1.99
CA ILE A 99 1.53 8.15 1.14
C ILE A 99 1.92 6.67 1.02
N VAL A 100 3.15 6.36 0.62
CA VAL A 100 3.55 4.97 0.34
C VAL A 100 3.65 4.10 1.58
N THR A 101 3.75 4.69 2.77
CA THR A 101 3.72 3.99 4.07
C THR A 101 2.33 3.92 4.69
N GLY A 102 1.32 4.54 4.06
CA GLY A 102 -0.08 4.45 4.48
C GLY A 102 -0.56 5.48 5.48
N GLY A 103 0.18 6.58 5.65
CA GLY A 103 -0.25 7.74 6.42
C GLY A 103 -1.43 8.45 5.76
N GLN A 104 -2.08 9.34 6.52
CA GLN A 104 -3.26 10.08 6.07
C GLN A 104 -2.88 11.44 5.47
N VAL A 105 -3.27 11.68 4.21
CA VAL A 105 -3.16 12.98 3.55
C VAL A 105 -4.49 13.68 3.57
N VAL A 106 -4.50 14.89 4.12
CA VAL A 106 -5.64 15.80 4.08
C VAL A 106 -5.31 17.00 3.20
N VAL A 107 -6.22 17.36 2.31
CA VAL A 107 -6.11 18.54 1.45
C VAL A 107 -7.23 19.51 1.79
N GLU A 108 -6.86 20.71 2.21
CA GLU A 108 -7.75 21.82 2.51
C GLU A 108 -7.78 22.82 1.35
N SER A 109 -8.98 23.21 0.92
CA SER A 109 -9.18 24.26 -0.07
C SER A 109 -10.55 24.89 0.10
N CYS A 110 -10.71 26.16 -0.31
CA CYS A 110 -12.04 26.77 -0.44
C CYS A 110 -12.84 26.11 -1.57
N GLU A 111 -12.16 25.69 -2.63
CA GLU A 111 -12.77 25.05 -3.80
C GLU A 111 -12.58 23.54 -3.77
N LYS A 112 -13.70 22.80 -3.89
CA LYS A 112 -13.72 21.33 -3.84
C LYS A 112 -12.89 20.67 -4.94
N GLU A 113 -12.81 21.34 -6.09
CA GLU A 113 -12.13 20.83 -7.27
C GLU A 113 -10.61 20.74 -7.08
N TYR A 114 -10.00 21.69 -6.35
CA TYR A 114 -8.56 21.61 -6.03
C TYR A 114 -8.24 20.41 -5.14
N CYS A 115 -9.08 20.13 -4.13
CA CYS A 115 -8.94 18.92 -3.31
C CYS A 115 -9.02 17.67 -4.18
N ARG A 116 -10.05 17.58 -5.02
CA ARG A 116 -10.27 16.43 -5.92
C ARG A 116 -9.07 16.21 -6.84
N GLN A 117 -8.59 17.26 -7.51
CA GLN A 117 -7.46 17.18 -8.44
C GLN A 117 -6.16 16.78 -7.76
N PHE A 118 -5.90 17.34 -6.58
CA PHE A 118 -4.71 17.00 -5.80
C PHE A 118 -4.74 15.54 -5.39
N LEU A 119 -5.83 15.08 -4.78
CA LEU A 119 -5.96 13.72 -4.25
C LEU A 119 -5.90 12.66 -5.37
N LEU A 120 -6.55 12.92 -6.51
CA LEU A 120 -6.48 12.03 -7.66
C LEU A 120 -5.09 12.01 -8.31
N ALA A 121 -4.35 13.12 -8.30
CA ALA A 121 -2.98 13.14 -8.77
C ALA A 121 -2.08 12.25 -7.90
N ILE A 122 -2.10 12.44 -6.58
CA ILE A 122 -1.22 11.69 -5.67
C ILE A 122 -1.62 10.21 -5.50
N SER A 123 -2.89 9.87 -5.76
CA SER A 123 -3.35 8.48 -5.70
C SER A 123 -2.66 7.58 -6.75
N ASN A 124 -2.14 8.16 -7.83
CA ASN A 124 -1.32 7.47 -8.82
C ASN A 124 0.00 6.92 -8.25
N LEU A 125 0.41 7.30 -7.05
CA LEU A 125 1.58 6.71 -6.39
C LEU A 125 1.28 5.35 -5.73
N LEU A 126 -0.01 5.02 -5.55
CA LEU A 126 -0.49 3.85 -4.83
C LEU A 126 -1.14 2.80 -5.73
N PRO A 127 -1.08 1.51 -5.38
CA PRO A 127 -1.93 0.50 -5.98
C PRO A 127 -3.38 0.69 -5.52
N ILE A 128 -4.34 0.30 -6.37
CA ILE A 128 -5.77 0.60 -6.15
C ILE A 128 -6.31 0.10 -4.81
N GLY A 129 -5.87 -1.08 -4.34
CA GLY A 129 -6.30 -1.64 -3.06
C GLY A 129 -5.74 -0.93 -1.82
N CYS A 130 -4.80 0.00 -1.99
CA CYS A 130 -4.28 0.85 -0.92
C CYS A 130 -4.97 2.23 -0.88
N ILE A 131 -5.85 2.54 -1.83
CA ILE A 131 -6.50 3.85 -1.89
C ILE A 131 -7.85 3.77 -1.17
N LYS A 132 -8.04 4.66 -0.19
CA LYS A 132 -9.30 4.92 0.48
C LYS A 132 -9.55 6.42 0.45
N LEU A 133 -10.24 6.85 -0.60
CA LEU A 133 -10.41 8.25 -0.97
C LEU A 133 -11.75 8.80 -0.50
N ALA A 134 -11.72 10.01 0.05
CA ALA A 134 -12.87 10.88 0.26
C ALA A 134 -12.57 12.22 -0.43
N THR A 135 -13.21 12.49 -1.57
CA THR A 135 -12.82 13.64 -2.41
C THR A 135 -13.07 14.99 -1.74
N TYR A 136 -14.13 15.09 -0.95
CA TYR A 136 -14.45 16.25 -0.14
C TYR A 136 -15.38 15.89 1.02
N LYS A 137 -15.07 16.34 2.24
CA LYS A 137 -15.92 16.24 3.43
C LYS A 137 -15.99 17.60 4.12
N GLU A 138 -17.20 18.02 4.49
CA GLU A 138 -17.45 19.34 5.09
C GLU A 138 -16.83 19.48 6.51
N GLN A 139 -16.53 18.36 7.16
CA GLN A 139 -15.90 18.32 8.48
C GLN A 139 -15.11 17.03 8.64
N TYR A 140 -14.11 17.02 9.53
CA TYR A 140 -13.41 15.80 9.90
C TYR A 140 -14.17 15.06 10.99
N LEU A 141 -14.50 13.79 10.74
CA LEU A 141 -15.13 12.92 11.74
C LEU A 141 -14.13 11.88 12.26
N PRO A 142 -14.18 11.48 13.54
CA PRO A 142 -13.23 10.54 14.13
C PRO A 142 -13.10 9.21 13.36
N GLU A 143 -14.19 8.70 12.80
CA GLU A 143 -14.20 7.47 12.01
C GLU A 143 -13.37 7.58 10.71
N TYR A 144 -13.16 8.78 10.18
CA TYR A 144 -12.42 9.00 8.94
C TYR A 144 -10.95 8.62 9.07
N SER A 145 -10.37 8.75 10.27
CA SER A 145 -9.00 8.31 10.60
C SER A 145 -8.73 6.84 10.21
N SER A 146 -9.72 5.97 10.35
CA SER A 146 -9.61 4.53 10.05
C SER A 146 -10.12 4.17 8.65
N ARG A 147 -10.98 5.01 8.08
CA ARG A 147 -11.72 4.73 6.84
C ARG A 147 -11.06 5.29 5.60
N PHE A 148 -10.36 6.42 5.70
CA PHE A 148 -9.79 7.11 4.55
C PHE A 148 -8.32 7.44 4.82
N ASN A 149 -7.47 7.23 3.82
CA ASN A 149 -6.09 7.73 3.86
C ASN A 149 -5.93 8.99 3.01
N LEU A 150 -6.87 9.30 2.12
CA LEU A 150 -6.86 10.49 1.28
C LEU A 150 -8.17 11.26 1.49
N ILE A 151 -8.11 12.47 2.03
CA ILE A 151 -9.31 13.26 2.41
C ILE A 151 -9.20 14.68 1.87
N GLY A 152 -10.25 15.17 1.22
CA GLY A 152 -10.42 16.59 0.90
C GLY A 152 -11.35 17.26 1.90
N GLY A 153 -11.13 18.53 2.20
CA GLY A 153 -12.01 19.28 3.09
C GLY A 153 -11.93 20.79 2.90
N PRO A 154 -12.79 21.55 3.61
CA PRO A 154 -12.78 22.99 3.59
C PRO A 154 -11.49 23.54 4.18
N HIS A 155 -11.27 24.83 3.95
CA HIS A 155 -10.18 25.57 4.56
C HIS A 155 -10.27 25.58 6.09
N ASN A 156 -9.16 25.29 6.78
CA ASN A 156 -9.11 25.14 8.25
C ASN A 156 -10.06 24.05 8.77
N MET A 157 -10.07 22.88 8.13
CA MET A 157 -10.85 21.76 8.64
C MET A 157 -10.31 21.35 10.02
N ASP A 158 -11.21 21.21 11.00
CA ASP A 158 -10.82 20.89 12.37
C ASP A 158 -10.43 19.42 12.49
N ILE A 159 -9.13 19.14 12.38
CA ILE A 159 -8.57 17.78 12.45
C ILE A 159 -8.04 17.58 13.88
N PRO A 160 -8.56 16.58 14.62
CA PRO A 160 -8.14 16.34 16.00
C PRO A 160 -6.63 16.14 16.13
N LEU A 161 -6.05 16.66 17.21
CA LEU A 161 -4.61 16.58 17.47
C LEU A 161 -4.18 15.13 17.77
N GLU A 162 -5.08 14.30 18.28
CA GLU A 162 -4.86 12.89 18.58
C GLU A 162 -4.56 12.05 17.32
N VAL A 163 -4.91 12.55 16.13
CA VAL A 163 -4.53 11.95 14.85
C VAL A 163 -3.10 12.37 14.53
N SER A 164 -2.10 11.61 14.98
CA SER A 164 -0.68 11.98 14.87
C SER A 164 -0.03 11.68 13.52
N ASP A 165 -0.54 10.68 12.78
CA ASP A 165 -0.02 10.25 11.47
C ASP A 165 -0.81 10.88 10.31
N VAL A 166 -0.92 12.20 10.32
CA VAL A 166 -1.61 12.99 9.30
C VAL A 166 -0.72 14.12 8.79
N ILE A 167 -0.70 14.30 7.47
CA ILE A 167 -0.16 15.48 6.80
C ILE A 167 -1.30 16.31 6.23
N VAL A 168 -1.26 17.61 6.44
CA VAL A 168 -2.31 18.53 5.98
C VAL A 168 -1.70 19.51 4.99
N PHE A 169 -2.21 19.51 3.77
CA PHE A 169 -1.88 20.46 2.72
C PHE A 169 -2.98 21.48 2.57
N ARG A 170 -2.58 22.72 2.31
CA ARG A 170 -3.47 23.80 1.91
C ARG A 170 -3.23 24.14 0.47
N VAL A 171 -4.28 24.15 -0.32
CA VAL A 171 -4.24 24.54 -1.73
C VAL A 171 -5.08 25.79 -1.91
N SER A 172 -4.44 26.85 -2.38
CA SER A 172 -5.08 28.14 -2.63
C SER A 172 -4.70 28.67 -4.01
N PRO A 173 -5.59 29.36 -4.73
CA PRO A 173 -5.22 30.04 -5.97
C PRO A 173 -4.26 31.19 -5.66
N ARG A 174 -3.20 31.35 -6.46
CA ARG A 174 -2.29 32.52 -6.39
C ARG A 174 -3.00 33.81 -6.76
N ASP A 175 -3.93 33.71 -7.72
CA ASP A 175 -4.62 34.85 -8.29
C ASP A 175 -6.14 34.64 -8.19
N LEU A 176 -6.78 35.40 -7.31
CA LEU A 176 -8.22 35.34 -7.05
C LEU A 176 -9.04 35.84 -8.25
N SER A 177 -8.40 36.52 -9.20
CA SER A 177 -9.03 37.03 -10.42
C SER A 177 -9.26 35.96 -11.51
N VAL A 178 -8.57 34.82 -11.42
CA VAL A 178 -8.54 33.75 -12.45
C VAL A 178 -9.38 32.53 -12.04
N VAL A 179 -10.32 32.68 -11.09
CA VAL A 179 -11.24 31.60 -10.74
C VAL A 179 -12.35 31.50 -11.80
N GLU A 180 -11.97 31.19 -13.04
CA GLU A 180 -12.90 30.72 -14.05
C GLU A 180 -13.27 29.27 -13.71
N THR A 181 -14.56 29.05 -13.40
CA THR A 181 -15.12 27.77 -12.95
C THR A 181 -14.81 26.60 -13.88
N GLU A 182 -14.51 26.87 -15.15
CA GLU A 182 -14.29 25.84 -16.18
C GLU A 182 -12.83 25.36 -16.29
N LYS A 183 -11.87 26.01 -15.60
CA LYS A 183 -10.44 25.62 -15.62
C LYS A 183 -9.74 25.82 -14.27
N MET A 184 -10.37 25.42 -13.16
CA MET A 184 -9.65 25.30 -11.88
C MET A 184 -8.49 24.30 -12.05
N SER A 185 -7.27 24.81 -12.23
CA SER A 185 -6.05 24.04 -12.52
C SER A 185 -5.03 24.29 -11.41
N LEU A 186 -4.34 23.24 -10.97
CA LEU A 186 -3.29 23.34 -9.94
C LEU A 186 -2.08 24.19 -10.39
N THR A 187 -1.95 24.49 -11.68
CA THR A 187 -0.85 25.31 -12.23
C THR A 187 -0.77 26.69 -11.57
N ASN A 188 -1.90 27.29 -11.23
CA ASN A 188 -1.97 28.62 -10.60
C ASN A 188 -2.21 28.56 -9.09
N CYS A 189 -1.86 27.44 -8.44
CA CYS A 189 -2.06 27.26 -7.01
C CYS A 189 -0.75 27.41 -6.22
N VAL A 190 -0.88 27.86 -4.97
CA VAL A 190 0.12 27.69 -3.91
C VAL A 190 -0.26 26.44 -3.12
N ILE A 191 0.74 25.61 -2.80
CA ILE A 191 0.56 24.42 -1.99
C ILE A 191 1.42 24.60 -0.74
N GLU A 192 0.78 24.67 0.42
CA GLU A 192 1.45 24.89 1.71
C GLU A 192 1.25 23.68 2.63
N VAL A 193 2.29 23.31 3.37
CA VAL A 193 2.19 22.29 4.42
C VAL A 193 1.69 22.96 5.70
N ARG A 194 0.46 22.63 6.10
CA ARG A 194 -0.23 23.20 7.26
C ARG A 194 0.09 22.44 8.55
N ARG A 195 0.24 21.12 8.45
CA ARG A 195 0.59 20.22 9.54
C ARG A 195 1.45 19.09 9.00
N ARG A 196 2.58 18.83 9.68
CA ARG A 196 3.44 17.66 9.44
C ARG A 196 3.08 16.55 10.43
N PRO A 197 3.24 15.27 10.06
CA PRO A 197 3.07 14.16 11.00
C PRO A 197 4.13 14.25 12.11
N GLU A 198 3.79 13.79 13.32
CA GLU A 198 4.72 13.82 14.46
C GLU A 198 5.96 12.96 14.22
N ASN A 199 5.80 11.89 13.44
CA ASN A 199 6.89 11.05 12.96
C ASN A 199 7.01 11.19 11.44
N ASP A 200 7.75 12.21 11.00
CA ASP A 200 8.05 12.45 9.59
C ASP A 200 9.08 11.45 9.02
N GLY A 201 9.63 10.57 9.86
CA GLY A 201 10.68 9.62 9.52
C GLY A 201 11.98 10.29 9.06
N SER A 202 12.13 11.61 9.20
CA SER A 202 13.26 12.41 8.70
C SER A 202 14.61 11.93 9.24
N SER A 203 14.61 11.24 10.38
CA SER A 203 15.79 10.65 11.03
C SER A 203 16.32 9.37 10.37
N GLY A 204 15.57 8.76 9.45
CA GLY A 204 15.91 7.48 8.83
C GLY A 204 16.04 7.52 7.30
N PRO A 205 16.75 6.55 6.70
CA PRO A 205 16.92 6.48 5.24
C PRO A 205 15.58 6.41 4.50
N LEU A 206 15.48 7.11 3.38
CA LEU A 206 14.28 7.11 2.54
C LEU A 206 14.10 5.75 1.84
N PRO A 207 12.87 5.20 1.83
CA PRO A 207 12.55 4.02 1.04
C PRO A 207 12.92 4.20 -0.43
N GLN A 208 13.30 3.11 -1.10
CA GLN A 208 13.74 3.18 -2.50
C GLN A 208 12.63 3.67 -3.44
N ILE A 209 11.36 3.35 -3.14
CA ILE A 209 10.22 3.85 -3.91
C ILE A 209 10.10 5.37 -3.84
N VAL A 210 10.42 5.97 -2.69
CA VAL A 210 10.32 7.41 -2.48
C VAL A 210 11.34 8.12 -3.35
N LYS A 211 12.60 7.68 -3.30
CA LYS A 211 13.68 8.20 -4.17
C LYS A 211 13.30 8.09 -5.65
N ARG A 212 12.83 6.90 -6.05
CA ARG A 212 12.43 6.64 -7.44
C ARG A 212 11.29 7.56 -7.91
N TYR A 213 10.26 7.75 -7.10
CA TYR A 213 9.15 8.65 -7.44
C TYR A 213 9.61 10.11 -7.47
N ARG A 214 10.39 10.55 -6.49
CA ARG A 214 10.96 11.89 -6.45
C ARG A 214 11.75 12.21 -7.72
N ASP A 215 12.73 11.36 -8.05
CA ASP A 215 13.57 11.56 -9.23
C ASP A 215 12.73 11.58 -10.52
N LEU A 216 11.76 10.67 -10.64
CA LEU A 216 10.86 10.59 -11.79
C LEU A 216 9.95 11.80 -11.95
N LEU A 217 9.47 12.39 -10.85
CA LEU A 217 8.55 13.52 -10.86
C LEU A 217 9.25 14.86 -11.10
N LEU A 218 10.52 14.97 -10.71
CA LEU A 218 11.35 16.16 -10.91
C LEU A 218 12.13 16.13 -12.24
N ASP A 219 12.16 14.99 -12.93
CA ASP A 219 12.80 14.87 -14.24
C ASP A 219 11.97 15.57 -15.33
N ALA A 220 12.54 16.63 -15.89
CA ALA A 220 11.91 17.42 -16.95
C ALA A 220 11.82 16.68 -18.29
N ASP A 221 12.67 15.67 -18.52
CA ASP A 221 12.72 14.90 -19.77
C ASP A 221 11.66 13.79 -19.82
N VAL A 222 11.13 13.39 -18.65
CA VAL A 222 10.09 12.37 -18.55
C VAL A 222 8.75 12.97 -18.98
N LYS A 223 8.25 12.57 -20.14
CA LYS A 223 6.89 12.94 -20.60
C LYS A 223 5.80 12.17 -19.85
N ASP A 224 4.59 12.71 -19.83
CA ASP A 224 3.47 12.14 -19.06
C ASP A 224 3.09 10.70 -19.47
N THR A 225 3.21 10.35 -20.76
CA THR A 225 2.98 8.97 -21.23
C THR A 225 4.02 7.98 -20.71
N ILE A 226 5.27 8.42 -20.60
CA ILE A 226 6.36 7.63 -20.01
C ILE A 226 6.16 7.55 -18.50
N LEU A 227 5.79 8.67 -17.87
CA LEU A 227 5.50 8.74 -16.44
C LEU A 227 4.45 7.70 -16.03
N GLU A 228 3.32 7.61 -16.75
CA GLU A 228 2.28 6.62 -16.46
C GLU A 228 2.84 5.19 -16.46
N THR A 229 3.62 4.85 -17.49
CA THR A 229 4.20 3.52 -17.67
C THR A 229 5.22 3.21 -16.58
N VAL A 230 6.06 4.17 -16.22
CA VAL A 230 7.07 3.99 -15.16
C VAL A 230 6.40 3.90 -13.78
N LEU A 231 5.36 4.70 -13.51
CA LEU A 231 4.59 4.59 -12.27
C LEU A 231 3.91 3.23 -12.16
N ARG A 232 3.25 2.76 -13.24
CA ARG A 232 2.60 1.45 -13.29
C ARG A 232 3.57 0.31 -13.01
N THR A 233 4.68 0.25 -13.73
CA THR A 233 5.71 -0.79 -13.55
C THR A 233 6.36 -0.74 -12.17
N THR A 234 6.53 0.47 -11.60
CA THR A 234 6.99 0.64 -10.23
C THR A 234 5.99 0.06 -9.25
N ARG A 235 4.70 0.42 -9.34
CA ARG A 235 3.64 -0.14 -8.48
C ARG A 235 3.58 -1.66 -8.59
N GLU A 236 3.68 -2.22 -9.78
CA GLU A 236 3.67 -3.68 -10.00
C GLU A 236 4.84 -4.38 -9.31
N GLY A 237 6.05 -3.84 -9.43
CA GLY A 237 7.24 -4.39 -8.76
C GLY A 237 7.11 -4.38 -7.23
N TRP A 238 6.56 -3.31 -6.67
CA TRP A 238 6.31 -3.21 -5.22
C TRP A 238 5.15 -4.08 -4.75
N MET A 239 4.10 -4.22 -5.56
CA MET A 239 3.02 -5.18 -5.32
C MET A 239 3.52 -6.62 -5.33
N HIS A 240 4.50 -6.95 -6.18
CA HIS A 240 5.12 -8.26 -6.17
C HIS A 240 5.84 -8.54 -4.83
N LYS A 241 6.57 -7.55 -4.28
CA LYS A 241 7.16 -7.64 -2.93
C LYS A 241 6.06 -7.86 -1.86
N ALA A 242 4.95 -7.14 -1.94
CA ALA A 242 3.82 -7.27 -1.02
C ALA A 242 3.14 -8.66 -1.09
N LYS A 243 3.04 -9.23 -2.29
CA LYS A 243 2.53 -10.60 -2.55
C LYS A 243 3.42 -11.66 -1.88
N ILE A 244 4.74 -11.55 -2.05
CA ILE A 244 5.71 -12.44 -1.39
C ILE A 244 5.61 -12.27 0.13
N CYS A 245 5.56 -11.04 0.64
CA CYS A 245 5.41 -10.76 2.06
C CYS A 245 4.17 -11.44 2.66
N PHE A 246 3.02 -11.36 1.98
CA PHE A 246 1.80 -12.03 2.41
C PHE A 246 1.97 -13.56 2.47
N GLN A 247 2.51 -14.15 1.42
CA GLN A 247 2.76 -15.59 1.34
C GLN A 247 3.71 -16.08 2.44
N MET A 248 4.76 -15.32 2.73
CA MET A 248 5.76 -15.65 3.75
C MET A 248 5.23 -15.47 5.17
N LYS A 249 4.38 -14.47 5.42
CA LYS A 249 3.80 -14.20 6.75
C LYS A 249 3.00 -15.39 7.30
N HIS A 250 2.47 -16.25 6.44
CA HIS A 250 1.72 -17.45 6.83
C HIS A 250 2.58 -18.71 6.96
N GLN A 251 3.89 -18.60 6.71
CA GLN A 251 4.84 -19.71 6.71
C GLN A 251 6.03 -19.49 7.64
N LEU A 252 6.41 -18.23 7.89
CA LEU A 252 7.62 -17.86 8.61
C LEU A 252 7.34 -16.91 9.77
N PRO A 253 8.20 -16.88 10.80
CA PRO A 253 8.23 -15.82 11.80
C PRO A 253 8.49 -14.44 11.18
N GLY A 254 7.91 -13.39 11.77
CA GLY A 254 7.97 -12.01 11.27
C GLY A 254 9.35 -11.49 10.83
N PRO A 255 10.42 -11.67 11.63
CA PRO A 255 11.77 -11.19 11.29
C PRO A 255 12.38 -11.84 10.04
N GLU A 256 11.91 -13.03 9.65
CA GLU A 256 12.49 -13.80 8.55
C GLU A 256 11.84 -13.53 7.20
N ILE A 257 10.61 -12.99 7.19
CA ILE A 257 9.84 -12.70 5.98
C ILE A 257 10.66 -11.90 4.96
N PHE A 258 11.33 -10.84 5.42
CA PHE A 258 12.06 -9.92 4.55
C PHE A 258 13.36 -10.50 3.99
N LYS A 259 13.88 -11.62 4.51
CA LYS A 259 15.04 -12.31 3.93
C LYS A 259 14.73 -12.88 2.53
N TYR A 260 13.45 -13.08 2.23
CA TYR A 260 12.98 -13.65 0.96
C TYR A 260 12.47 -12.61 -0.04
N ILE A 261 12.56 -11.32 0.29
CA ILE A 261 12.10 -10.23 -0.57
C ILE A 261 13.34 -9.51 -1.13
N THR A 262 13.62 -9.74 -2.41
CA THR A 262 14.80 -9.17 -3.06
C THR A 262 14.72 -7.65 -3.17
N GLY A 263 15.86 -6.99 -2.97
CA GLY A 263 15.95 -5.52 -3.05
C GLY A 263 15.04 -4.78 -2.09
N CYS A 264 14.80 -5.33 -0.89
CA CYS A 264 14.02 -4.70 0.17
C CYS A 264 14.93 -4.40 1.36
N GLY A 265 15.24 -3.13 1.58
CA GLY A 265 15.97 -2.66 2.75
C GLY A 265 15.10 -2.66 4.02
N VAL A 266 15.67 -2.19 5.13
CA VAL A 266 14.93 -2.01 6.39
C VAL A 266 13.94 -0.85 6.27
N GLU A 267 14.34 0.19 5.55
CA GLU A 267 13.55 1.37 5.20
C GLU A 267 12.31 1.03 4.36
N ASP A 268 12.36 -0.03 3.58
CA ASP A 268 11.30 -0.42 2.65
C ASP A 268 10.20 -1.26 3.33
N ARG A 269 10.46 -1.78 4.53
CA ARG A 269 9.58 -2.76 5.20
C ARG A 269 8.18 -2.21 5.45
N GLN A 270 8.07 -0.95 5.88
CA GLN A 270 6.79 -0.32 6.16
C GLN A 270 5.94 -0.19 4.89
N VAL A 271 6.56 0.17 3.76
CA VAL A 271 5.90 0.23 2.45
C VAL A 271 5.35 -1.14 2.08
N VAL A 272 6.18 -2.18 2.15
CA VAL A 272 5.77 -3.55 1.80
C VAL A 272 4.63 -4.03 2.70
N MET A 273 4.71 -3.80 4.02
CA MET A 273 3.67 -4.20 4.98
C MET A 273 2.35 -3.50 4.72
N TYR A 274 2.39 -2.19 4.46
CA TYR A 274 1.19 -1.42 4.12
C TYR A 274 0.55 -1.94 2.82
N TRP A 275 1.36 -2.16 1.78
CA TRP A 275 0.87 -2.62 0.48
C TRP A 275 0.31 -4.05 0.52
N THR A 276 0.80 -4.89 1.43
CA THR A 276 0.23 -6.22 1.71
C THR A 276 -1.22 -6.13 2.19
N ALA A 277 -1.60 -5.09 2.94
CA ALA A 277 -2.98 -4.90 3.38
C ALA A 277 -3.93 -4.67 2.18
N GLY A 278 -3.45 -3.97 1.15
CA GLY A 278 -4.19 -3.66 -0.09
C GLY A 278 -4.27 -4.80 -1.12
N LEU A 279 -3.83 -6.01 -0.79
CA LEU A 279 -4.07 -7.20 -1.63
C LEU A 279 -5.57 -7.55 -1.67
N SER A 280 -6.05 -8.02 -2.81
CA SER A 280 -7.45 -8.44 -2.97
C SER A 280 -7.78 -9.67 -2.13
N ASP A 281 -9.02 -9.77 -1.65
CA ASP A 281 -9.46 -10.91 -0.86
C ASP A 281 -9.40 -12.23 -1.65
N ALA A 282 -9.69 -12.17 -2.95
CA ALA A 282 -9.53 -13.32 -3.85
C ALA A 282 -8.08 -13.84 -3.87
N TYR A 283 -7.09 -12.94 -3.95
CA TYR A 283 -5.68 -13.33 -3.87
C TYR A 283 -5.33 -13.91 -2.50
N LYS A 284 -5.76 -13.25 -1.42
CA LYS A 284 -5.49 -13.71 -0.04
C LYS A 284 -6.05 -15.12 0.19
N GLN A 285 -7.30 -15.36 -0.20
CA GLN A 285 -7.96 -16.66 -0.10
C GLN A 285 -7.27 -17.74 -0.95
N HIS A 286 -6.84 -17.39 -2.17
CA HIS A 286 -6.10 -18.32 -3.03
C HIS A 286 -4.79 -18.75 -2.36
N VAL A 287 -3.97 -17.81 -1.89
CA VAL A 287 -2.70 -18.12 -1.22
C VAL A 287 -2.92 -19.00 0.01
N LEU A 288 -3.91 -18.67 0.85
CA LEU A 288 -4.21 -19.44 2.05
C LEU A 288 -4.66 -20.87 1.73
N SER A 289 -5.52 -21.04 0.72
CA SER A 289 -5.99 -22.38 0.32
C SER A 289 -4.87 -23.21 -0.29
N THR A 290 -3.99 -22.62 -1.12
CA THR A 290 -2.82 -23.30 -1.66
C THR A 290 -1.85 -23.74 -0.56
N ILE A 291 -1.52 -22.87 0.40
CA ILE A 291 -0.64 -23.23 1.53
C ILE A 291 -1.22 -24.40 2.33
N GLN A 292 -2.54 -24.40 2.58
CA GLN A 292 -3.21 -25.51 3.28
C GLN A 292 -3.17 -26.81 2.49
N GLN A 293 -3.44 -26.77 1.18
CA GLN A 293 -3.38 -27.94 0.29
C GLN A 293 -1.97 -28.55 0.24
N THR A 294 -0.93 -27.71 0.13
CA THR A 294 0.46 -28.20 0.11
C THR A 294 0.86 -28.82 1.46
N ARG A 295 0.41 -28.25 2.58
CA ARG A 295 0.64 -28.86 3.91
C ARG A 295 -0.06 -30.21 4.06
N ASN A 296 -1.29 -30.33 3.56
CA ASN A 296 -2.06 -31.58 3.65
C ASN A 296 -1.51 -32.70 2.73
N THR A 297 -0.97 -32.34 1.57
CA THR A 297 -0.31 -33.30 0.67
C THR A 297 1.04 -33.77 1.23
N ALA A 298 1.80 -32.85 1.85
CA ALA A 298 3.04 -33.21 2.54
C ALA A 298 2.78 -34.15 3.73
N SER A 299 1.73 -33.94 4.52
CA SER A 299 1.38 -34.82 5.64
C SER A 299 0.76 -36.16 5.21
N GLY A 300 -0.01 -36.18 4.11
CA GLY A 300 -0.59 -37.40 3.54
C GLY A 300 0.43 -38.33 2.87
N SER A 301 1.55 -37.82 2.39
CA SER A 301 2.62 -38.63 1.80
C SER A 301 3.38 -39.51 2.81
N PHE A 302 3.38 -39.14 4.10
CA PHE A 302 4.04 -39.89 5.17
C PHE A 302 3.22 -41.08 5.70
N SER A 303 1.91 -41.16 5.42
CA SER A 303 1.08 -42.30 5.87
C SER A 303 1.04 -43.47 4.86
N ALA A 304 1.48 -43.26 3.62
CA ALA A 304 1.42 -44.26 2.55
C ALA A 304 2.68 -45.13 2.43
N THR A 305 3.76 -44.86 3.16
CA THR A 305 5.03 -45.61 3.06
C THR A 305 5.22 -46.66 4.16
N THR A 306 4.19 -46.94 4.98
CA THR A 306 4.25 -47.94 6.06
C THR A 306 3.26 -49.09 5.87
N ARG A 307 3.28 -49.71 4.70
CA ARG A 307 2.69 -51.04 4.50
C ARG A 307 3.60 -51.93 3.68
#